data_AF-A0A7V5BD98-F1
#
_entry.id   AF-A0A7V5BD98-F1
#
_cell.length_a   1.000
_cell.length_b   1.000
_cell.length_c   1.000
_cell.angle_alpha   90.00
_cell.angle_beta   90.00
_cell.angle_gamma   90.00
#
_symmetry.space_group_name_H-M   'P 1'
#
loop_
_entity.id
_entity.type
_entity.pdbx_description
1 polymer ?
#
loop_
_entity_poly.entity_id
_entity_poly.type
_entity_poly.pdbx_seq_one_letter_code
_entity_poly.pdbx_strand_id
1 'polypeptide(L)'
;MIIITGAAGFIGSYLVSYFNRLGHSDIIIVDEFTREDKLKNLENKQFDRLLDRDELFPWLRKNGSMISAIIHMGARTDTAEKDREIFERLNLSYSKKIWQFCVEADVPLIYASSAATYGLGEFGYSDSHRMIPFLKPLNPYGDSKQDFD
;
A
#
# COMPACT_ATOMS: atom_id res chain seq x y z
N MET A 1 -3.00 -16.52 5.27
CA MET A 1 -3.60 -15.22 5.64
C MET A 1 -3.12 -14.14 4.69
N ILE A 2 -4.00 -13.25 4.27
CA ILE A 2 -3.66 -12.12 3.38
C ILE A 2 -3.54 -10.85 4.22
N ILE A 3 -2.46 -10.09 4.04
CA ILE A 3 -2.37 -8.73 4.61
C ILE A 3 -2.87 -7.75 3.57
N ILE A 4 -3.77 -6.84 3.98
CA ILE A 4 -4.17 -5.69 3.16
C ILE A 4 -3.79 -4.42 3.92
N THR A 5 -2.85 -3.64 3.40
CA THR A 5 -2.52 -2.33 3.98
C THR A 5 -3.34 -1.22 3.32
N GLY A 6 -3.60 -0.12 4.03
CA GLY A 6 -4.54 0.90 3.55
C GLY A 6 -5.98 0.39 3.49
N ALA A 7 -6.30 -0.62 4.32
CA ALA A 7 -7.55 -1.36 4.27
C ALA A 7 -8.78 -0.56 4.74
N ALA A 8 -8.62 0.45 5.59
CA ALA A 8 -9.67 1.41 5.92
C ALA A 8 -9.75 2.55 4.88
N GLY A 9 -8.77 2.64 3.98
CA GLY A 9 -8.77 3.55 2.84
C GLY A 9 -9.76 3.15 1.74
N PHE A 10 -9.76 3.93 0.66
CA PHE A 10 -10.69 3.75 -0.45
C PHE A 10 -10.49 2.39 -1.13
N ILE A 11 -9.39 2.17 -1.85
CA ILE A 11 -9.16 0.94 -2.62
C ILE A 11 -9.08 -0.30 -1.70
N GLY A 12 -8.35 -0.21 -0.59
CA GLY A 12 -8.14 -1.33 0.32
C GLY A 12 -9.44 -1.90 0.90
N SER A 13 -10.41 -1.04 1.26
CA SER A 13 -11.69 -1.51 1.80
C SER A 13 -12.54 -2.28 0.78
N TYR A 14 -12.48 -1.91 -0.50
CA TYR A 14 -13.13 -2.68 -1.57
C TYR A 14 -12.48 -4.05 -1.77
N LEU A 15 -11.16 -4.14 -1.61
CA LEU A 15 -10.44 -5.42 -1.67
C LEU A 15 -10.86 -6.34 -0.53
N VAL A 16 -10.96 -5.83 0.71
CA VAL A 16 -11.48 -6.62 1.84
C VAL A 16 -12.88 -7.17 1.53
N SER A 17 -13.80 -6.32 1.03
CA SER A 17 -15.14 -6.78 0.63
C SER A 17 -15.12 -7.78 -0.52
N TYR A 18 -14.21 -7.63 -1.47
CA TYR A 18 -14.04 -8.58 -2.56
C TYR A 18 -13.65 -9.96 -2.03
N PHE A 19 -12.66 -10.04 -1.16
CA PHE A 19 -12.26 -11.31 -0.52
C PHE A 19 -13.36 -11.90 0.36
N ASN A 20 -14.09 -11.09 1.13
CA ASN A 20 -15.23 -11.58 1.91
C ASN A 20 -16.33 -12.20 1.03
N ARG A 21 -16.63 -11.61 -0.14
CA ARG A 21 -17.59 -12.19 -1.10
C ARG A 21 -17.12 -13.51 -1.69
N LEU A 22 -15.81 -13.74 -1.74
CA LEU A 22 -15.21 -15.02 -2.12
C LEU A 22 -15.14 -16.02 -0.96
N GLY A 23 -15.63 -15.66 0.24
CA GLY A 23 -15.60 -16.51 1.43
C GLY A 23 -14.30 -16.45 2.22
N HIS A 24 -13.39 -15.51 1.90
CA HIS A 24 -12.15 -15.30 2.63
C HIS A 24 -12.33 -14.27 3.75
N SER A 25 -12.02 -14.66 4.97
CA SER A 25 -12.00 -13.80 6.16
C SER A 25 -10.67 -13.87 6.92
N ASP A 26 -9.72 -14.69 6.47
CA ASP A 26 -8.35 -14.80 6.98
C ASP A 26 -7.46 -13.62 6.54
N ILE A 27 -8.00 -12.42 6.77
CA ILE A 27 -7.44 -11.14 6.33
C ILE A 27 -6.93 -10.39 7.55
N ILE A 28 -5.71 -9.86 7.44
CA ILE A 28 -5.16 -8.91 8.39
C ILE A 28 -5.25 -7.53 7.75
N ILE A 29 -6.04 -6.65 8.34
CA ILE A 29 -6.16 -5.27 7.89
C ILE A 29 -5.12 -4.41 8.59
N VAL A 30 -4.38 -3.62 7.81
CA VAL A 30 -3.35 -2.71 8.31
C VAL A 30 -3.68 -1.30 7.83
N ASP A 31 -3.86 -0.36 8.75
CA ASP A 31 -4.09 1.05 8.42
C ASP A 31 -3.68 1.94 9.61
N GLU A 32 -3.99 3.21 9.51
CA GLU A 32 -3.92 4.20 10.58
C GLU A 32 -5.37 4.54 10.98
N PHE A 33 -5.75 4.29 12.24
CA PHE A 33 -7.15 4.25 12.69
C PHE A 33 -7.60 5.46 13.53
N THR A 34 -6.80 6.53 13.62
CA THR A 34 -7.20 7.77 14.34
C THR A 34 -8.30 8.54 13.61
N ARG A 35 -8.47 8.32 12.30
CA ARG A 35 -9.55 8.90 11.50
C ARG A 35 -10.83 8.08 11.57
N GLU A 36 -11.73 8.47 12.46
CA GLU A 36 -13.03 7.80 12.66
C GLU A 36 -13.87 7.71 11.37
N ASP A 37 -13.77 8.70 10.47
CA ASP A 37 -14.52 8.73 9.22
C ASP A 37 -14.16 7.56 8.29
N LYS A 38 -12.92 7.04 8.38
CA LYS A 38 -12.47 5.86 7.63
C LYS A 38 -12.98 4.55 8.22
N LEU A 39 -13.34 4.49 9.50
CA LEU A 39 -13.79 3.25 10.13
C LEU A 39 -15.11 2.75 9.54
N LYS A 40 -15.93 3.67 9.02
CA LYS A 40 -17.14 3.35 8.24
C LYS A 40 -16.85 2.46 7.04
N ASN A 41 -15.67 2.61 6.44
CA ASN A 41 -15.25 1.77 5.33
C ASN A 41 -15.03 0.33 5.75
N LEU A 42 -14.97 -0.02 7.03
CA LEU A 42 -14.78 -1.39 7.53
C LEU A 42 -16.06 -2.02 8.09
N GLU A 43 -17.15 -1.27 8.15
CA GLU A 43 -18.43 -1.76 8.65
C GLU A 43 -18.89 -3.00 7.86
N ASN A 44 -19.37 -4.01 8.58
CA ASN A 44 -19.85 -5.28 8.03
C ASN A 44 -18.82 -6.10 7.24
N LYS A 45 -17.52 -5.81 7.38
CA LYS A 45 -16.46 -6.64 6.81
C LYS A 45 -15.96 -7.68 7.79
N GLN A 46 -15.49 -8.79 7.25
CA GLN A 46 -14.93 -9.90 8.01
C GLN A 46 -13.42 -9.92 7.84
N PHE A 47 -12.69 -9.93 8.93
CA PHE A 47 -11.23 -10.01 8.96
C PHE A 47 -10.81 -10.65 10.27
N ASP A 48 -9.66 -11.30 10.29
CA ASP A 48 -9.11 -11.96 11.47
C ASP A 48 -8.56 -10.94 12.48
N ARG A 49 -7.90 -9.90 11.96
CA ARG A 49 -7.14 -8.97 12.79
C ARG A 49 -7.05 -7.59 12.19
N LEU A 50 -7.05 -6.60 13.08
CA LEU A 50 -6.69 -5.22 12.82
C LEU A 50 -5.31 -4.93 13.44
N LEU A 51 -4.42 -4.30 12.68
CA LEU A 51 -3.09 -3.85 13.13
C LEU A 51 -2.84 -2.41 12.72
N ASP A 52 -2.36 -1.58 13.66
CA ASP A 52 -1.84 -0.27 13.26
C ASP A 52 -0.61 -0.46 12.35
N ARG A 53 -0.44 0.43 11.38
CA ARG A 53 0.70 0.39 10.44
C ARG A 53 2.07 0.32 11.15
N ASP A 54 2.20 0.90 12.33
CA ASP A 54 3.47 0.92 13.07
C ASP A 54 3.72 -0.43 13.80
N GLU A 55 2.68 -1.25 13.97
CA GLU A 55 2.76 -2.59 14.57
C GLU A 55 3.05 -3.70 13.55
N LEU A 56 2.90 -3.42 12.25
CA LEU A 56 3.02 -4.42 11.19
C LEU A 56 4.36 -5.18 11.25
N PHE A 57 5.49 -4.48 11.22
CA PHE A 57 6.80 -5.14 11.16
C PHE A 57 7.17 -5.89 12.45
N PRO A 58 6.94 -5.35 13.66
CA PRO A 58 7.02 -6.14 14.89
C PRO A 58 6.18 -7.42 14.86
N TRP A 59 4.98 -7.34 14.28
CA TRP A 59 4.08 -8.48 14.17
C TRP A 59 4.57 -9.51 13.14
N LEU A 60 5.03 -9.07 11.96
CA LEU A 60 5.59 -9.92 10.91
C LEU A 60 6.80 -10.71 11.37
N ARG A 61 7.68 -10.12 12.20
CA ARG A 61 8.83 -10.85 12.78
C ARG A 61 8.43 -12.08 13.59
N LYS A 62 7.22 -12.09 14.16
CA LYS A 62 6.73 -13.20 14.99
C LYS A 62 5.82 -14.16 14.23
N ASN A 63 5.12 -13.67 13.21
CA ASN A 63 3.99 -14.38 12.59
C ASN A 63 4.10 -14.50 11.06
N GLY A 64 5.19 -14.02 10.46
CA GLY A 64 5.34 -13.88 9.01
C GLY A 64 5.19 -15.18 8.22
N SER A 65 5.49 -16.33 8.84
CA SER A 65 5.35 -17.66 8.21
C SER A 65 3.92 -18.06 7.87
N MET A 66 2.90 -17.36 8.41
CA MET A 66 1.48 -17.62 8.13
C MET A 66 0.91 -16.76 6.98
N ILE A 67 1.74 -15.85 6.43
CA ILE A 67 1.32 -14.91 5.40
C ILE A 67 1.46 -15.52 4.01
N SER A 68 0.38 -15.48 3.24
CA SER A 68 0.32 -16.04 1.89
C SER A 68 0.43 -14.96 0.81
N ALA A 69 0.14 -13.70 1.12
CA ALA A 69 0.32 -12.55 0.23
C ALA A 69 0.22 -11.24 1.02
N ILE A 70 0.86 -10.19 0.51
CA ILE A 70 0.65 -8.80 0.95
C ILE A 70 0.10 -7.98 -0.21
N ILE A 71 -1.03 -7.32 0.04
CA ILE A 71 -1.67 -6.36 -0.85
C ILE A 71 -1.49 -4.96 -0.24
N HIS A 72 -0.49 -4.23 -0.73
CA HIS A 72 -0.04 -2.96 -0.19
C HIS A 72 -0.72 -1.78 -0.89
N MET A 73 -1.81 -1.28 -0.29
CA MET A 73 -2.56 -0.10 -0.79
C MET A 73 -2.40 1.13 0.12
N GLY A 74 -1.68 1.00 1.23
CA GLY A 74 -1.46 2.07 2.19
C GLY A 74 -0.36 3.03 1.74
N ALA A 75 -0.67 4.32 1.67
CA ALA A 75 0.27 5.39 1.37
C ALA A 75 -0.29 6.73 1.88
N ARG A 76 0.58 7.75 2.03
CA ARG A 76 0.17 9.15 2.01
C ARG A 76 -0.11 9.53 0.55
N THR A 77 -1.35 9.89 0.25
CA THR A 77 -1.83 10.14 -1.13
C THR A 77 -2.20 11.60 -1.41
N ASP A 78 -1.96 12.51 -0.46
CA ASP A 78 -2.30 13.92 -0.61
C ASP A 78 -1.32 14.61 -1.55
N THR A 79 -1.72 14.87 -2.80
CA THR A 79 -0.83 15.48 -3.81
C THR A 79 -0.54 16.96 -3.56
N ALA A 80 -1.27 17.61 -2.64
CA ALA A 80 -1.00 19.00 -2.23
C ALA A 80 0.02 19.09 -1.10
N GLU A 81 0.32 17.96 -0.44
CA GLU A 81 1.36 17.86 0.58
C GLU A 81 2.75 18.15 -0.03
N LYS A 82 3.52 18.98 0.66
CA LYS A 82 4.86 19.41 0.22
C LYS A 82 5.97 18.86 1.09
N ASP A 83 5.64 18.34 2.27
CA ASP A 83 6.60 17.68 3.13
C ASP A 83 7.09 16.40 2.43
N ARG A 84 8.37 16.38 2.04
CA ARG A 84 8.98 15.20 1.41
C ARG A 84 9.28 14.11 2.43
N GLU A 85 9.49 14.46 3.70
CA GLU A 85 9.84 13.49 4.74
C GLU A 85 8.65 12.57 5.05
N ILE A 86 7.42 13.09 4.99
CA ILE A 86 6.24 12.24 5.18
C ILE A 86 6.10 11.21 4.04
N PHE A 87 6.41 11.59 2.79
CA PHE A 87 6.38 10.65 1.66
C PHE A 87 7.54 9.65 1.72
N GLU A 88 8.74 10.11 2.07
CA GLU A 88 9.87 9.22 2.31
C GLU A 88 9.51 8.17 3.36
N ARG A 89 8.97 8.61 4.50
CA ARG A 89 8.64 7.72 5.62
C ARG A 89 7.48 6.77 5.32
N LEU A 90 6.36 7.30 4.82
CA LEU A 90 5.09 6.56 4.72
C LEU A 90 4.85 5.91 3.36
N ASN A 91 5.56 6.34 2.32
CA ASN A 91 5.49 5.71 1.00
C ASN A 91 6.79 4.93 0.78
N LEU A 92 7.89 5.59 0.45
CA LEU A 92 9.09 4.91 -0.05
C LEU A 92 9.70 3.92 0.95
N SER A 93 10.09 4.40 2.13
CA SER A 93 10.71 3.59 3.17
C SER A 93 9.77 2.51 3.72
N TYR A 94 8.47 2.78 3.81
CA TYR A 94 7.48 1.79 4.27
C TYR A 94 7.29 0.67 3.24
N SER A 95 7.13 1.03 1.96
CA SER A 95 7.02 0.08 0.85
C SER A 95 8.29 -0.77 0.70
N LYS A 96 9.49 -0.17 0.84
CA LYS A 96 10.77 -0.91 0.84
C LYS A 96 10.85 -1.95 1.95
N LYS A 97 10.38 -1.64 3.17
CA LYS A 97 10.34 -2.61 4.27
C LYS A 97 9.37 -3.76 4.00
N ILE A 98 8.22 -3.49 3.39
CA ILE A 98 7.29 -4.54 2.96
C ILE A 98 7.92 -5.41 1.88
N TRP A 99 8.49 -4.80 0.85
CA TRP A 99 9.17 -5.51 -0.24
C TRP A 99 10.29 -6.40 0.30
N GLN A 100 11.12 -5.88 1.21
CA GLN A 100 12.19 -6.66 1.82
C GLN A 100 11.65 -7.87 2.59
N PHE A 101 10.60 -7.72 3.39
CA PHE A 101 9.94 -8.86 4.04
C PHE A 101 9.42 -9.87 3.02
N CYS A 102 8.74 -9.41 1.97
CA CYS A 102 8.19 -10.27 0.91
C CYS A 102 9.28 -11.06 0.18
N VAL A 103 10.42 -10.44 -0.11
CA VAL A 103 11.57 -11.11 -0.74
C VAL A 103 12.19 -12.14 0.21
N GLU A 104 12.41 -11.78 1.48
CA GLU A 104 13.02 -12.67 2.48
C GLU A 104 12.13 -13.88 2.81
N ALA A 105 10.81 -13.71 2.78
CA ALA A 105 9.84 -14.74 3.14
C ALA A 105 9.22 -15.48 1.93
N ASP A 106 9.62 -15.15 0.70
CA ASP A 106 9.02 -15.66 -0.54
C ASP A 106 7.48 -15.47 -0.60
N VAL A 107 7.03 -14.28 -0.21
CA VAL A 107 5.61 -13.91 -0.15
C VAL A 107 5.27 -12.98 -1.31
N PRO A 108 4.24 -13.29 -2.13
CA PRO A 108 3.76 -12.40 -3.18
C PRO A 108 3.41 -11.00 -2.67
N LEU A 109 3.90 -9.98 -3.37
CA LEU A 109 3.57 -8.57 -3.14
C LEU A 109 2.77 -8.02 -4.32
N ILE A 110 1.58 -7.50 -4.02
CA ILE A 110 0.78 -6.68 -4.93
C ILE A 110 0.73 -5.28 -4.32
N TYR A 111 1.18 -4.25 -5.03
CA TYR A 111 1.24 -2.89 -4.47
C TYR A 111 0.61 -1.86 -5.41
N ALA A 112 0.28 -0.68 -4.86
CA ALA A 112 -0.23 0.45 -5.63
C ALA A 112 0.88 1.41 -6.04
N SER A 113 1.17 1.48 -7.35
CA SER A 113 1.82 2.64 -7.98
C SER A 113 0.79 3.76 -8.27
N SER A 114 1.09 4.72 -9.12
CA SER A 114 0.20 5.81 -9.52
C SER A 114 0.56 6.35 -10.90
N ALA A 115 -0.45 6.74 -11.69
CA ALA A 115 -0.20 7.46 -12.94
C ALA A 115 0.49 8.83 -12.74
N ALA A 116 0.62 9.31 -11.49
CA ALA A 116 1.42 10.49 -11.16
C ALA A 116 2.90 10.35 -11.54
N THR A 117 3.41 9.11 -11.69
CA THR A 117 4.78 8.85 -12.18
C THR A 117 4.99 9.39 -13.59
N TYR A 118 3.96 9.42 -14.43
CA TYR A 118 4.04 9.92 -15.81
C TYR A 118 4.13 11.44 -15.94
N GLY A 119 3.98 12.19 -14.84
CA GLY A 119 4.00 13.64 -14.88
C GLY A 119 2.86 14.24 -15.70
N LEU A 120 3.20 15.07 -16.70
CA LEU A 120 2.24 15.65 -17.64
C LEU A 120 1.70 14.64 -18.68
N GLY A 121 2.28 13.44 -18.77
CA GLY A 121 1.90 12.44 -19.78
C GLY A 121 2.33 12.81 -21.21
N GLU A 122 3.29 13.73 -21.35
CA GLU A 122 3.78 14.23 -22.64
C GLU A 122 4.44 13.15 -23.52
N PHE A 123 4.83 12.02 -22.91
CA PHE A 123 5.37 10.83 -23.57
C PHE A 123 4.38 9.65 -23.61
N GLY A 124 3.10 9.88 -23.29
CA GLY A 124 2.09 8.84 -23.14
C GLY A 124 2.15 8.10 -21.80
N TYR A 125 1.38 7.01 -21.69
CA TYR A 125 1.21 6.19 -20.49
C TYR A 125 1.69 4.76 -20.75
N SER A 126 3.01 4.55 -20.77
CA SER A 126 3.62 3.25 -21.03
C SER A 126 4.53 2.84 -19.86
N ASP A 127 4.24 1.70 -19.22
CA ASP A 127 5.04 1.11 -18.13
C ASP A 127 6.35 0.45 -18.62
N SER A 128 6.91 0.92 -19.75
CA SER A 128 8.16 0.37 -20.26
C SER A 128 9.33 0.93 -19.47
N HIS A 129 10.22 0.08 -18.97
CA HIS A 129 11.44 0.52 -18.27
C HIS A 129 12.32 1.48 -19.10
N ARG A 130 12.20 1.45 -20.43
CA ARG A 130 12.91 2.38 -21.33
C ARG A 130 12.44 3.82 -21.19
N MET A 131 11.20 4.02 -20.74
CA MET A 131 10.58 5.34 -20.58
C MET A 131 10.93 6.00 -19.24
N ILE A 132 11.32 5.22 -18.22
CA ILE A 132 11.59 5.71 -16.85
C ILE A 132 12.50 6.96 -16.82
N PRO A 133 13.64 7.03 -17.56
CA PRO A 133 14.51 8.21 -17.53
C PRO A 133 13.86 9.50 -18.06
N PHE A 134 12.74 9.40 -18.76
CA PHE A 134 12.00 10.53 -19.34
C PHE A 134 10.79 10.94 -18.49
N LEU A 135 10.34 10.08 -17.58
CA LEU A 135 9.20 10.36 -16.71
C LEU A 135 9.60 11.41 -15.66
N LYS A 136 8.73 12.40 -15.46
CA LYS A 136 8.96 13.54 -14.57
C LYS A 136 7.70 13.79 -13.72
N PRO A 137 7.60 13.20 -12.52
CA PRO A 137 6.49 13.47 -11.63
C PRO A 137 6.42 14.96 -11.28
N LEU A 138 5.20 15.44 -11.00
CA LEU A 138 4.95 16.87 -10.79
C LEU A 138 4.89 17.27 -9.31
N ASN A 139 5.02 16.30 -8.40
CA ASN A 139 4.92 16.52 -6.96
C ASN A 139 5.65 15.42 -6.18
N PRO A 140 5.98 15.68 -4.89
CA PRO A 140 6.65 14.70 -4.03
C PRO A 140 5.93 13.36 -3.88
N TYR A 141 4.60 13.35 -3.98
CA TYR A 141 3.83 12.10 -3.98
C TYR A 141 4.19 11.23 -5.18
N GLY A 142 4.20 11.81 -6.39
CA GLY A 142 4.59 11.12 -7.61
C GLY A 142 6.05 10.68 -7.60
N ASP A 143 6.96 11.53 -7.11
CA ASP A 143 8.37 11.20 -6.90
C ASP A 143 8.48 9.92 -6.04
N SER A 144 7.78 9.87 -4.89
CA SER A 144 7.82 8.72 -3.97
C SER A 144 7.29 7.41 -4.55
N LYS A 145 6.42 7.47 -5.57
CA LYS A 145 5.92 6.29 -6.27
C LYS A 145 6.95 5.81 -7.29
N GLN A 146 7.47 6.73 -8.11
CA GLN A 146 8.49 6.39 -9.10
C GLN A 146 9.79 5.90 -8.47
N ASP A 147 10.18 6.41 -7.30
CA ASP A 147 11.38 5.96 -6.58
C ASP A 147 11.27 4.54 -6.00
N PHE A 148 10.04 4.03 -5.83
CA PHE A 148 9.80 2.67 -5.37
C PHE A 148 9.68 1.66 -6.52
N ASP A 149 9.03 2.08 -7.61
CA ASP A 149 8.84 1.30 -8.83
C ASP A 149 10.17 0.86 -9.48
#